data_AF-A0A7K4PNM4-F1
#
_entry.id   AF-A0A7K4PNM4-F1
#
_cell.length_a   1.000
_cell.length_b   1.000
_cell.length_c   1.000
_cell.angle_alpha   90.00
_cell.angle_beta   90.00
_cell.angle_gamma   90.00
#
_symmetry.space_group_name_H-M   'P 1'
#
loop_
_entity.id
_entity.type
_entity.pdbx_description
1 polymer ?
#
loop_
_entity_poly.entity_id
_entity_poly.type
_entity_poly.pdbx_seq_one_letter_code
_entity_poly.pdbx_strand_id
1 'polypeptide(L)'
;VGPKLLQYVLKVLVQSVQLLYTLLRIEQPSYILLQQNPPGLPSIAVAWVAGLWWGSSLIIDWHNYGYSIMSLSHGRSHPLVLLAKWYEKLFGRLSDYNLCVTDAMRKDLWVNFKIKAVTLYDRPASYFKETPLDLQHNLFMKLAKDYEPFRARQVELDSEAKCVGMGARSAFTQTDGSSGSVLRARGRPALLISSTSWTGRESLLFSVLNKGVFLSSPDYERFIEEGAALPALVCVITGKGPLKDYYNGLIQKLHFKHIQICTPWLEAEDYPLLLGSADLGVCLHKSSSGLDLPMKVVDMFGCCLPVCAIHFECLHELVKHNENGLIFRDSQELAKQLKMLFLDFPSLEGKLQRFRENLRESRQLRWEQSWDQTVLPLLGSRD
;
A
#
# COMPACT_ATOMS: atom_id res chain seq x y z
N VAL A 1 -5.68 -37.18 11.06
CA VAL A 1 -5.11 -36.39 9.93
C VAL A 1 -5.74 -36.77 8.56
N GLY A 2 -6.25 -37.99 8.35
CA GLY A 2 -6.77 -38.47 7.05
C GLY A 2 -8.07 -37.88 6.47
N PRO A 3 -9.14 -37.56 7.24
CA PRO A 3 -10.44 -37.16 6.64
C PRO A 3 -10.40 -35.78 5.98
N LYS A 4 -9.68 -34.83 6.59
CA LYS A 4 -9.56 -33.46 6.10
C LYS A 4 -8.71 -33.39 4.83
N LEU A 5 -7.63 -34.16 4.74
CA LEU A 5 -6.76 -34.18 3.55
C LEU A 5 -7.52 -34.72 2.33
N LEU A 6 -8.30 -35.78 2.51
CA LEU A 6 -9.10 -36.37 1.43
C LEU A 6 -10.20 -35.42 0.97
N GLN A 7 -10.84 -34.70 1.90
CA GLN A 7 -11.78 -33.61 1.57
C GLN A 7 -11.11 -32.47 0.80
N TYR A 8 -9.89 -32.06 1.17
CA TYR A 8 -9.16 -31.03 0.43
C TYR A 8 -8.79 -31.49 -0.98
N VAL A 9 -8.30 -32.71 -1.14
CA VAL A 9 -7.95 -33.27 -2.46
C VAL A 9 -9.21 -33.40 -3.33
N LEU A 10 -10.30 -33.93 -2.79
CA LEU A 10 -11.57 -34.04 -3.52
C LEU A 10 -12.11 -32.66 -3.91
N LYS A 11 -12.04 -31.68 -3.00
CA LYS A 11 -12.44 -30.30 -3.28
C LYS A 11 -11.62 -29.70 -4.41
N VAL A 12 -10.29 -29.88 -4.40
CA VAL A 12 -9.40 -29.41 -5.47
C VAL A 12 -9.76 -30.08 -6.80
N LEU A 13 -10.01 -31.39 -6.82
CA LEU A 13 -10.41 -32.10 -8.04
C LEU A 13 -11.75 -31.61 -8.60
N VAL A 14 -12.77 -31.48 -7.76
CA VAL A 14 -14.08 -30.97 -8.16
C VAL A 14 -13.95 -29.53 -8.68
N GLN A 15 -13.18 -28.68 -8.00
CA GLN A 15 -12.92 -27.31 -8.45
C GLN A 15 -12.15 -27.28 -9.78
N SER A 16 -11.17 -28.17 -9.99
CA SER A 16 -10.46 -28.29 -11.27
C SER A 16 -11.40 -28.65 -12.41
N VAL A 17 -12.28 -29.64 -12.21
CA VAL A 17 -13.23 -30.08 -13.23
C VAL A 17 -14.25 -28.98 -13.51
N GLN A 18 -14.75 -28.31 -12.48
CA GLN A 18 -15.69 -27.19 -12.64
C GLN A 18 -15.05 -26.01 -13.38
N LEU A 19 -13.80 -25.65 -13.04
CA LEU A 19 -13.04 -24.61 -13.73
C LEU A 19 -12.79 -24.99 -15.18
N LEU A 20 -12.35 -26.23 -15.46
CA LEU A 20 -12.11 -26.70 -16.82
C LEU A 20 -13.40 -26.68 -17.65
N TYR A 21 -14.51 -27.17 -17.09
CA TYR A 21 -15.81 -27.16 -17.74
C TYR A 21 -16.30 -25.75 -18.04
N THR A 22 -16.10 -24.82 -17.09
CA THR A 22 -16.48 -23.42 -17.27
C THR A 22 -15.63 -22.76 -18.34
N LEU A 23 -14.31 -23.00 -18.33
CA LEU A 23 -13.42 -22.52 -19.39
C LEU A 23 -13.90 -23.07 -20.72
N LEU A 24 -13.98 -24.39 -20.92
CA LEU A 24 -14.36 -25.01 -22.19
C LEU A 24 -15.72 -24.56 -22.78
N ARG A 25 -16.59 -23.93 -21.98
CA ARG A 25 -17.88 -23.35 -22.41
C ARG A 25 -17.78 -21.90 -22.91
N ILE A 26 -16.68 -21.21 -22.65
CA ILE A 26 -16.43 -19.86 -23.14
C ILE A 26 -16.10 -19.94 -24.64
N GLU A 27 -16.50 -18.93 -25.40
CA GLU A 27 -16.14 -18.79 -26.81
C GLU A 27 -14.62 -18.79 -26.98
N GLN A 28 -14.11 -19.41 -28.05
CA GLN A 28 -12.68 -19.71 -28.25
C GLN A 28 -11.79 -18.48 -27.97
N PRO A 29 -11.09 -18.43 -26.83
CA PRO A 29 -10.26 -17.28 -26.52
C PRO A 29 -8.96 -17.38 -27.32
N SER A 30 -8.50 -16.31 -27.96
CA SER A 30 -7.17 -16.30 -28.59
C SER A 30 -6.03 -16.34 -27.56
N TYR A 31 -6.28 -15.79 -26.36
CA TYR A 31 -5.33 -15.70 -25.25
C TYR A 31 -6.01 -16.02 -23.92
N ILE A 32 -5.33 -16.77 -23.06
CA ILE A 32 -5.75 -16.99 -21.68
C ILE A 32 -4.78 -16.25 -20.78
N LEU A 33 -5.22 -15.11 -20.22
CA LEU A 33 -4.47 -14.39 -19.21
C LEU A 33 -4.82 -14.94 -17.82
N LEU A 34 -3.83 -15.51 -17.15
CA LEU A 34 -3.97 -16.02 -15.81
C LEU A 34 -3.19 -15.14 -14.83
N GLN A 35 -3.91 -14.38 -14.02
CA GLN A 35 -3.31 -13.63 -12.93
C GLN A 35 -3.00 -14.58 -11.76
N GLN A 36 -1.72 -14.73 -11.43
CA GLN A 36 -1.28 -15.54 -10.31
C GLN A 36 -1.25 -14.72 -9.03
N ASN A 37 -2.41 -14.65 -8.38
CA ASN A 37 -2.52 -14.32 -6.96
C ASN A 37 -2.94 -15.58 -6.20
N PRO A 38 -2.23 -16.03 -5.14
CA PRO A 38 -2.57 -17.27 -4.47
C PRO A 38 -4.01 -17.27 -3.93
N PRO A 39 -4.73 -18.41 -4.02
CA PRO A 39 -4.26 -19.74 -4.44
C PRO A 39 -4.26 -19.95 -5.97
N GLY A 40 -3.06 -20.16 -6.55
CA GLY A 40 -2.87 -20.47 -7.99
C GLY A 40 -2.99 -21.97 -8.32
N LEU A 41 -3.08 -22.84 -7.31
CA LEU A 41 -3.36 -24.27 -7.44
C LEU A 41 -4.88 -24.48 -7.36
N PRO A 42 -5.55 -25.15 -8.32
CA PRO A 42 -5.06 -25.88 -9.50
C PRO A 42 -5.14 -25.08 -10.82
N SER A 43 -5.41 -23.77 -10.74
CA SER A 43 -5.80 -22.93 -11.87
C SER A 43 -4.80 -22.89 -13.03
N ILE A 44 -3.48 -22.92 -12.77
CA ILE A 44 -2.47 -22.86 -13.84
C ILE A 44 -2.54 -24.11 -14.74
N ALA A 45 -2.66 -25.30 -14.17
CA ALA A 45 -2.78 -26.54 -14.93
C ALA A 45 -4.07 -26.60 -15.73
N VAL A 46 -5.18 -26.15 -15.14
CA VAL A 46 -6.48 -26.14 -15.81
C VAL A 46 -6.49 -25.16 -16.99
N ALA A 47 -5.92 -23.97 -16.79
CA ALA A 47 -5.75 -22.97 -17.85
C ALA A 47 -4.83 -23.46 -18.97
N TRP A 48 -3.76 -24.19 -18.63
CA TRP A 48 -2.87 -24.79 -19.62
C TRP A 48 -3.57 -25.87 -20.45
N VAL A 49 -4.35 -26.77 -19.82
CA VAL A 49 -5.13 -27.79 -20.55
C VAL A 49 -6.20 -27.14 -21.45
N ALA A 50 -6.87 -26.10 -20.97
CA ALA A 50 -7.83 -25.35 -21.77
C ALA A 50 -7.14 -24.65 -22.98
N GLY A 51 -5.96 -24.07 -22.76
CA GLY A 51 -5.16 -23.46 -23.83
C GLY A 51 -4.76 -24.45 -24.91
N LEU A 52 -4.34 -25.67 -24.54
CA LEU A 52 -4.08 -26.75 -25.49
C LEU A 52 -5.33 -27.17 -26.29
N TRP A 53 -6.50 -27.18 -25.65
CA TRP A 53 -7.76 -27.60 -26.29
C TRP A 53 -8.23 -26.59 -27.35
N TRP A 54 -8.01 -25.29 -27.12
CA TRP A 54 -8.44 -24.23 -28.03
C TRP A 54 -7.33 -23.66 -28.93
N GLY A 55 -6.07 -24.05 -28.73
CA GLY A 55 -4.92 -23.43 -29.42
C GLY A 55 -4.59 -22.00 -28.92
N SER A 56 -5.10 -21.63 -27.75
CA SER A 56 -4.89 -20.33 -27.11
C SER A 56 -3.51 -20.24 -26.48
N SER A 57 -2.88 -19.07 -26.53
CA SER A 57 -1.64 -18.83 -25.77
C SER A 57 -1.93 -18.57 -24.30
N LEU A 58 -1.18 -19.21 -23.40
CA LEU A 58 -1.26 -19.00 -21.96
C LEU A 58 -0.28 -17.91 -21.53
N ILE A 59 -0.82 -16.84 -20.96
CA ILE A 59 -0.06 -15.73 -20.37
C ILE A 59 -0.21 -15.80 -18.84
N ILE A 60 0.88 -15.94 -18.11
CA ILE A 60 0.86 -15.93 -16.63
C ILE A 60 1.37 -14.59 -16.12
N ASP A 61 0.58 -13.91 -15.30
CA ASP A 61 0.97 -12.68 -14.61
C ASP A 61 1.35 -12.96 -13.15
N TRP A 62 2.65 -12.91 -12.85
CA TRP A 62 3.24 -13.26 -11.56
C TRP A 62 3.23 -12.06 -10.62
N HIS A 63 2.32 -12.08 -9.64
CA HIS A 63 2.24 -11.07 -8.56
C HIS A 63 2.89 -11.52 -7.27
N ASN A 64 2.76 -12.80 -6.93
CA ASN A 64 3.42 -13.42 -5.79
C ASN A 64 3.51 -14.93 -5.99
N TYR A 65 4.44 -15.57 -5.31
CA TYR A 65 4.58 -17.02 -5.36
C TYR A 65 3.59 -17.71 -4.40
N GLY A 66 2.80 -18.65 -4.91
CA GLY A 66 1.87 -19.44 -4.11
C GLY A 66 2.59 -20.27 -3.06
N TYR A 67 3.77 -20.81 -3.37
CA TYR A 67 4.58 -21.51 -2.37
C TYR A 67 5.02 -20.57 -1.23
N SER A 68 5.35 -19.30 -1.53
CA SER A 68 5.76 -18.33 -0.51
C SER A 68 4.60 -18.03 0.44
N ILE A 69 3.38 -17.82 -0.08
CA ILE A 69 2.19 -17.59 0.77
C ILE A 69 1.84 -18.84 1.57
N MET A 70 1.90 -20.04 0.98
CA MET A 70 1.66 -21.30 1.68
C MET A 70 2.70 -21.57 2.78
N SER A 71 3.95 -21.18 2.55
CA SER A 71 5.03 -21.31 3.54
C SER A 71 4.78 -20.50 4.81
N LEU A 72 3.99 -19.43 4.73
CA LEU A 72 3.62 -18.61 5.89
C LEU A 72 2.67 -19.36 6.84
N SER A 73 1.84 -20.27 6.31
CA SER A 73 0.84 -20.98 7.11
C SER A 73 1.31 -22.37 7.54
N HIS A 74 2.11 -23.05 6.72
CA HIS A 74 2.52 -24.45 6.95
C HIS A 74 4.02 -24.61 7.25
N GLY A 75 4.82 -23.55 7.09
CA GLY A 75 6.28 -23.59 7.22
C GLY A 75 6.99 -23.92 5.91
N ARG A 76 8.24 -23.42 5.75
CA ARG A 76 9.04 -23.55 4.51
C ARG A 76 9.42 -24.99 4.15
N SER A 77 9.53 -25.88 5.14
CA SER A 77 9.92 -27.28 4.97
C SER A 77 8.73 -28.23 4.76
N HIS A 78 7.49 -27.73 4.74
CA HIS A 78 6.33 -28.58 4.59
C HIS A 78 6.26 -29.19 3.18
N PRO A 79 6.00 -30.49 3.01
CA PRO A 79 6.01 -31.16 1.71
C PRO A 79 5.03 -30.54 0.69
N LEU A 80 3.89 -30.01 1.15
CA LEU A 80 2.96 -29.28 0.28
C LEU A 80 3.55 -28.00 -0.33
N VAL A 81 4.44 -27.31 0.40
CA VAL A 81 5.09 -26.07 -0.07
C VAL A 81 6.13 -26.41 -1.14
N LEU A 82 6.87 -27.52 -0.95
CA LEU A 82 7.80 -28.03 -1.96
C LEU A 82 7.06 -28.49 -3.22
N LEU A 83 5.93 -29.17 -3.07
CA LEU A 83 5.09 -29.58 -4.18
C LEU A 83 4.49 -28.38 -4.92
N ALA A 84 4.03 -27.35 -4.20
CA ALA A 84 3.57 -26.10 -4.80
C ALA A 84 4.70 -25.40 -5.59
N LYS A 85 5.92 -25.35 -5.04
CA LYS A 85 7.09 -24.79 -5.72
C LYS A 85 7.45 -25.56 -6.99
N TRP A 86 7.40 -26.89 -6.95
CA TRP A 86 7.62 -27.73 -8.12
C TRP A 86 6.53 -27.54 -9.18
N TYR A 87 5.27 -27.44 -8.76
CA TYR A 87 4.14 -27.18 -9.65
C TYR A 87 4.27 -25.84 -10.36
N GLU A 88 4.53 -24.76 -9.63
CA GLU A 88 4.71 -23.42 -10.21
C GLU A 88 5.91 -23.40 -11.17
N LYS A 89 6.97 -24.15 -10.85
CA LYS A 89 8.12 -24.32 -11.76
C LYS A 89 7.76 -25.04 -13.05
N LEU A 90 7.00 -26.11 -12.97
CA LEU A 90 6.65 -26.91 -14.15
C LEU A 90 5.72 -26.13 -15.06
N PHE A 91 4.59 -25.66 -14.53
CA PHE A 91 3.58 -24.97 -15.33
C PHE A 91 4.01 -23.57 -15.76
N GLY A 92 4.85 -22.89 -14.96
CA GLY A 92 5.48 -21.64 -15.39
C GLY A 92 6.35 -21.81 -16.64
N ARG A 93 7.07 -22.93 -16.78
CA ARG A 93 7.86 -23.22 -17.99
C ARG A 93 7.05 -23.67 -19.19
N LEU A 94 5.83 -24.14 -18.97
CA LEU A 94 4.91 -24.58 -20.01
C LEU A 94 4.04 -23.44 -20.57
N SER A 95 4.11 -22.26 -19.97
CA SER A 95 3.40 -21.06 -20.45
C SER A 95 4.12 -20.41 -21.62
N ASP A 96 3.35 -19.79 -22.52
CA ASP A 96 3.87 -19.12 -23.72
C ASP A 96 4.49 -17.76 -23.37
N TYR A 97 3.83 -17.00 -22.51
CA TYR A 97 4.28 -15.69 -22.05
C TYR A 97 4.13 -15.54 -20.55
N ASN A 98 5.07 -14.81 -19.94
CA ASN A 98 5.05 -14.53 -18.50
C ASN A 98 5.22 -13.02 -18.29
N LEU A 99 4.35 -12.44 -17.48
CA LEU A 99 4.43 -11.07 -16.97
C LEU A 99 4.82 -11.13 -15.49
N CYS A 100 5.53 -10.13 -15.00
CA CYS A 100 5.90 -10.07 -13.58
C CYS A 100 5.94 -8.63 -13.08
N VAL A 101 5.59 -8.43 -11.81
CA VAL A 101 5.41 -7.09 -11.23
C VAL A 101 6.70 -6.32 -10.95
N THR A 102 7.86 -7.00 -10.93
CA THR A 102 9.17 -6.40 -10.66
C THR A 102 10.30 -6.99 -11.49
N ASP A 103 11.35 -6.20 -11.68
CA ASP A 103 12.59 -6.64 -12.29
C ASP A 103 13.32 -7.65 -11.39
N ALA A 104 13.21 -7.53 -10.07
CA ALA A 104 13.69 -8.52 -9.13
C ALA A 104 13.01 -9.88 -9.34
N MET A 105 11.68 -9.91 -9.49
CA MET A 105 10.94 -11.14 -9.78
C MET A 105 11.30 -11.70 -11.16
N ARG A 106 11.48 -10.84 -12.18
CA ARG A 106 11.98 -11.27 -13.50
C ARG A 106 13.31 -12.02 -13.40
N LYS A 107 14.26 -11.48 -12.63
CA LYS A 107 15.58 -12.09 -12.41
C LYS A 107 15.44 -13.42 -11.65
N ASP A 108 14.60 -13.47 -10.62
CA ASP A 108 14.35 -14.69 -9.85
C ASP A 108 13.73 -15.80 -10.71
N LEU A 109 12.72 -15.47 -11.53
CA LEU A 109 12.09 -16.37 -12.51
C LEU A 109 13.10 -16.91 -13.52
N TRP A 110 14.03 -16.07 -13.99
CA TRP A 110 15.07 -16.51 -14.90
C TRP A 110 16.09 -17.43 -14.22
N VAL A 111 16.60 -17.07 -13.05
CA VAL A 111 17.66 -17.83 -12.35
C VAL A 111 17.14 -19.15 -11.78
N ASN A 112 15.99 -19.13 -11.09
CA ASN A 112 15.47 -20.29 -10.36
C ASN A 112 14.61 -21.21 -11.23
N PHE A 113 13.85 -20.62 -12.15
CA PHE A 113 12.83 -21.32 -12.93
C PHE A 113 13.18 -21.42 -14.43
N LYS A 114 14.16 -20.64 -14.92
CA LYS A 114 14.51 -20.51 -16.35
C LYS A 114 13.32 -20.08 -17.20
N ILE A 115 12.47 -19.21 -16.64
CA ILE A 115 11.28 -18.65 -17.29
C ILE A 115 11.66 -17.26 -17.81
N LYS A 116 11.37 -16.98 -19.09
CA LYS A 116 11.48 -15.63 -19.65
C LYS A 116 10.21 -14.86 -19.30
N ALA A 117 10.35 -13.83 -18.48
CA ALA A 117 9.25 -12.95 -18.11
C ALA A 117 9.53 -11.51 -18.55
N VAL A 118 8.46 -10.78 -18.86
CA VAL A 118 8.49 -9.34 -19.13
C VAL A 118 8.01 -8.62 -17.88
N THR A 119 8.68 -7.53 -17.52
CA THR A 119 8.29 -6.75 -16.33
C THR A 119 7.14 -5.82 -16.68
N LEU A 120 6.03 -5.95 -15.97
CA LEU A 120 4.90 -5.04 -16.01
C LEU A 120 4.68 -4.50 -14.60
N TYR A 121 5.18 -3.30 -14.34
CA TYR A 121 5.04 -2.66 -13.04
C TYR A 121 3.58 -2.33 -12.72
N ASP A 122 3.17 -2.61 -11.49
CA ASP A 122 1.88 -2.14 -10.97
C ASP A 122 1.82 -0.61 -10.97
N ARG A 123 0.68 -0.07 -11.40
CA ARG A 123 0.44 1.37 -11.47
C ARG A 123 -0.84 1.74 -10.72
N PRO A 124 -0.89 2.94 -10.11
CA PRO A 124 -2.07 3.38 -9.40
C PRO A 124 -3.25 3.55 -10.36
N ALA A 125 -4.44 3.24 -9.88
CA ALA A 125 -5.67 3.52 -10.60
C ALA A 125 -5.91 5.04 -10.73
N SER A 126 -6.69 5.44 -11.74
CA SER A 126 -6.91 6.85 -12.11
C SER A 126 -7.60 7.71 -11.05
N TYR A 127 -8.30 7.08 -10.10
CA TYR A 127 -8.97 7.77 -9.00
C TYR A 127 -8.01 8.16 -7.85
N PHE A 128 -6.81 7.59 -7.79
CA PHE A 128 -5.76 8.06 -6.89
C PHE A 128 -5.13 9.32 -7.49
N LYS A 129 -5.43 10.47 -6.88
CA LYS A 129 -4.95 11.78 -7.31
C LYS A 129 -4.81 12.69 -6.11
N GLU A 130 -4.01 13.73 -6.27
CA GLU A 130 -3.92 14.78 -5.25
C GLU A 130 -5.30 15.42 -5.04
N THR A 131 -5.69 15.54 -3.77
CA THR A 131 -7.04 15.98 -3.42
C THR A 131 -7.10 17.51 -3.39
N PRO A 132 -8.00 18.16 -4.14
CA PRO A 132 -8.22 19.61 -4.05
C PRO A 132 -8.63 20.03 -2.63
N LEU A 133 -8.20 21.22 -2.19
CA LEU A 133 -8.40 21.71 -0.82
C LEU A 133 -9.87 21.66 -0.37
N ASP A 134 -10.82 21.95 -1.26
CA ASP A 134 -12.26 21.92 -0.93
C ASP A 134 -12.73 20.51 -0.55
N LEU A 135 -12.27 19.50 -1.28
CA LEU A 135 -12.57 18.09 -0.97
C LEU A 135 -11.86 17.63 0.31
N GLN A 136 -10.63 18.11 0.56
CA GLN A 136 -9.94 17.84 1.83
C GLN A 136 -10.75 18.37 3.01
N HIS A 137 -11.25 19.61 2.91
CA HIS A 137 -12.05 20.24 3.97
C HIS A 137 -13.33 19.46 4.26
N ASN A 138 -14.08 19.08 3.21
CA ASN A 138 -15.30 18.28 3.38
C ASN A 138 -15.02 16.93 4.06
N LEU A 139 -13.95 16.25 3.66
CA LEU A 139 -13.52 15.00 4.28
C LEU A 139 -13.15 15.21 5.76
N PHE A 140 -12.34 16.23 6.06
CA PHE A 140 -11.94 16.53 7.44
C PHE A 140 -13.14 16.91 8.32
N MET A 141 -14.13 17.62 7.78
CA MET A 141 -15.37 17.94 8.50
C MET A 141 -16.23 16.69 8.74
N LYS A 142 -16.28 15.75 7.78
CA LYS A 142 -16.92 14.43 7.96
C LYS A 142 -16.23 13.67 9.10
N LEU A 143 -14.91 13.53 9.05
CA LEU A 143 -14.11 12.81 10.05
C LEU A 143 -14.12 13.49 11.43
N ALA A 144 -14.21 14.82 11.50
CA ALA A 144 -14.25 15.57 12.76
C ALA A 144 -15.50 15.26 13.60
N LYS A 145 -16.59 14.78 12.99
CA LYS A 145 -17.78 14.36 13.75
C LYS A 145 -17.47 13.19 14.66
N ASP A 146 -16.75 12.20 14.14
CA ASP A 146 -16.53 10.91 14.80
C ASP A 146 -15.15 10.81 15.48
N TYR A 147 -14.15 11.56 14.99
CA TYR A 147 -12.77 11.46 15.44
C TYR A 147 -12.24 12.79 16.00
N GLU A 148 -11.89 12.78 17.28
CA GLU A 148 -11.34 13.94 18.00
C GLU A 148 -10.11 14.59 17.32
N PRO A 149 -9.13 13.84 16.75
CA PRO A 149 -7.94 14.45 16.14
C PRO A 149 -8.23 15.34 14.92
N PHE A 150 -9.41 15.22 14.31
CA PHE A 150 -9.83 16.04 13.17
C PHE A 150 -10.64 17.28 13.58
N ARG A 151 -11.08 17.37 14.84
CA ARG A 151 -11.83 18.52 15.36
C ARG A 151 -10.94 19.75 15.45
N ALA A 152 -11.52 20.93 15.22
CA ALA A 152 -10.81 22.18 15.42
C ALA A 152 -10.30 22.27 16.87
N ARG A 153 -8.98 22.42 17.04
CA ARG A 153 -8.43 22.80 18.34
C ARG A 153 -8.89 24.21 18.66
N GLN A 154 -9.43 24.42 19.85
CA GLN A 154 -9.56 25.75 20.42
C GLN A 154 -8.14 26.25 20.70
N VAL A 155 -7.55 26.89 19.70
CA VAL A 155 -6.41 27.76 19.98
C VAL A 155 -7.03 28.94 20.73
N GLU A 156 -6.59 29.17 21.96
CA GLU A 156 -6.73 30.45 22.64
C GLU A 156 -5.98 31.50 21.80
N LEU A 157 -6.58 31.90 20.68
CA LEU A 157 -6.27 33.15 20.04
C LEU A 157 -6.87 34.22 20.95
N ASP A 158 -6.03 35.20 21.29
CA ASP A 158 -6.36 36.37 22.08
C ASP A 158 -7.78 36.87 21.85
N SER A 159 -8.37 37.37 22.94
CA SER A 159 -9.77 37.76 23.10
C SER A 159 -10.30 38.84 22.12
N GLU A 160 -9.61 39.13 21.02
CA GLU A 160 -9.95 40.13 20.01
C GLU A 160 -10.50 39.53 18.70
N ALA A 161 -10.34 38.22 18.43
CA ALA A 161 -10.87 37.58 17.22
C ALA A 161 -12.29 36.99 17.37
N LYS A 162 -13.06 37.42 18.38
CA LYS A 162 -14.42 36.91 18.64
C LYS A 162 -15.53 37.55 17.78
N CYS A 163 -15.19 38.48 16.91
CA CYS A 163 -16.19 39.17 16.07
C CYS A 163 -15.74 39.16 14.61
N VAL A 164 -16.51 38.42 13.79
CA VAL A 164 -16.73 38.50 12.33
C VAL A 164 -16.47 37.15 11.63
N GLY A 165 -17.57 36.43 11.34
CA GLY A 165 -17.65 35.45 10.26
C GLY A 165 -16.74 34.21 10.34
N MET A 166 -16.71 33.49 11.47
CA MET A 166 -15.89 32.27 11.57
C MET A 166 -16.59 31.12 10.84
N GLY A 167 -16.17 30.86 9.59
CA GLY A 167 -16.64 29.73 8.80
C GLY A 167 -16.24 28.36 9.41
N ALA A 168 -16.71 27.26 8.81
CA ALA A 168 -16.42 25.91 9.27
C ALA A 168 -14.90 25.66 9.37
N ARG A 169 -14.46 25.06 10.49
CA ARG A 169 -13.05 24.82 10.80
C ARG A 169 -12.84 23.38 11.25
N SER A 170 -11.81 22.74 10.69
CA SER A 170 -11.25 21.47 11.14
C SER A 170 -9.86 21.68 11.74
N ALA A 171 -9.22 20.61 12.25
CA ALA A 171 -7.84 20.68 12.72
C ALA A 171 -6.86 21.16 11.63
N PHE A 172 -7.16 20.91 10.35
CA PHE A 172 -6.25 21.12 9.22
C PHE A 172 -6.64 22.26 8.28
N THR A 173 -7.93 22.60 8.21
CA THR A 173 -8.47 23.53 7.20
C THR A 173 -9.52 24.46 7.79
N GLN A 174 -9.67 25.64 7.19
CA GLN A 174 -10.60 26.69 7.57
C GLN A 174 -11.21 27.30 6.30
N THR A 175 -12.52 27.52 6.30
CA THR A 175 -13.17 28.38 5.30
C THR A 175 -13.02 29.85 5.70
N ASP A 176 -12.59 30.69 4.77
CA ASP A 176 -12.63 32.15 4.93
C ASP A 176 -14.07 32.65 4.80
N GLY A 177 -14.57 33.32 5.85
CA GLY A 177 -15.95 33.82 5.92
C GLY A 177 -16.26 34.96 4.95
N SER A 178 -15.24 35.57 4.35
CA SER A 178 -15.40 36.67 3.40
C SER A 178 -15.41 36.24 1.93
N SER A 179 -14.62 35.21 1.58
CA SER A 179 -14.45 34.73 0.20
C SER A 179 -15.10 33.37 -0.06
N GLY A 180 -15.48 32.62 0.98
CA GLY A 180 -15.94 31.24 0.87
C GLY A 180 -14.83 30.25 0.47
N SER A 181 -13.59 30.72 0.30
CA SER A 181 -12.46 29.87 -0.11
C SER A 181 -11.90 29.06 1.07
N VAL A 182 -11.43 27.85 0.79
CA VAL A 182 -10.82 26.96 1.78
C VAL A 182 -9.33 27.20 1.85
N LEU A 183 -8.84 27.51 3.06
CA LEU A 183 -7.42 27.69 3.35
C LEU A 183 -6.94 26.63 4.35
N ARG A 184 -5.64 26.30 4.30
CA ARG A 184 -5.00 25.47 5.32
C ARG A 184 -4.90 26.26 6.63
N ALA A 185 -5.23 25.63 7.75
CA ALA A 185 -5.18 26.27 9.06
C ALA A 185 -3.72 26.62 9.44
N ARG A 186 -3.52 27.81 10.02
CA ARG A 186 -2.20 28.22 10.56
C ARG A 186 -1.83 27.34 11.75
N GLY A 187 -0.59 26.85 11.78
CA GLY A 187 -0.11 25.96 12.85
C GLY A 187 -0.80 24.58 12.87
N ARG A 188 -1.35 24.12 11.74
CA ARG A 188 -2.00 22.81 11.65
C ARG A 188 -1.03 21.69 12.03
N PRO A 189 -1.54 20.59 12.63
CA PRO A 189 -0.73 19.38 12.78
C PRO A 189 -0.40 18.79 11.40
N ALA A 190 0.69 18.03 11.35
CA ALA A 190 1.05 17.24 10.19
C ALA A 190 0.25 15.93 10.17
N LEU A 191 -0.29 15.57 8.99
CA LEU A 191 -1.12 14.39 8.78
C LEU A 191 -0.28 13.23 8.24
N LEU A 192 -0.10 12.20 9.07
CA LEU A 192 0.55 10.95 8.72
C LEU A 192 -0.50 9.89 8.42
N ILE A 193 -0.30 9.11 7.36
CA ILE A 193 -1.16 7.97 7.06
C ILE A 193 -0.35 6.68 6.92
N SER A 194 -0.84 5.62 7.55
CA SER A 194 -0.34 4.27 7.39
C SER A 194 -1.50 3.31 7.18
N SER A 195 -1.25 2.18 6.53
CA SER A 195 -2.25 1.14 6.31
C SER A 195 -1.71 -0.23 6.73
N THR A 196 -2.51 -0.95 7.50
CA THR A 196 -2.13 -2.21 8.13
C THR A 196 -3.23 -3.27 7.99
N SER A 197 -2.81 -4.51 7.79
CA SER A 197 -3.73 -5.65 7.79
C SER A 197 -4.12 -6.12 9.20
N TRP A 198 -3.57 -5.52 10.27
CA TRP A 198 -3.74 -5.93 11.67
C TRP A 198 -3.60 -7.45 11.87
N THR A 199 -2.71 -8.07 11.11
CA THR A 199 -2.35 -9.49 11.24
C THR A 199 -1.05 -9.61 12.04
N GLY A 200 -0.84 -10.74 12.72
CA GLY A 200 0.40 -10.99 13.48
C GLY A 200 1.70 -10.97 12.64
N ARG A 201 1.59 -10.82 11.31
CA ARG A 201 2.71 -10.74 10.36
C ARG A 201 3.35 -9.35 10.31
N GLU A 202 2.60 -8.30 10.62
CA GLU A 202 3.11 -6.92 10.65
C GLU A 202 3.73 -6.62 12.02
N SER A 203 4.62 -7.51 12.45
CA SER A 203 5.35 -7.46 13.73
C SER A 203 6.22 -6.21 13.92
N LEU A 204 6.35 -5.40 12.87
CA LEU A 204 7.01 -4.11 12.89
C LEU A 204 6.10 -2.97 13.31
N LEU A 205 4.85 -2.83 12.84
CA LEU A 205 3.92 -1.90 13.51
C LEU A 205 3.80 -2.29 14.99
N PHE A 206 3.76 -3.60 15.27
CA PHE A 206 3.78 -4.16 16.62
C PHE A 206 5.04 -3.85 17.42
N SER A 207 6.27 -4.04 16.90
CA SER A 207 7.51 -3.72 17.61
C SER A 207 7.72 -2.22 17.71
N VAL A 208 7.26 -1.47 16.72
CA VAL A 208 7.35 -0.02 16.62
C VAL A 208 6.21 0.63 17.43
N LEU A 209 5.14 -0.09 17.81
CA LEU A 209 4.16 0.33 18.83
C LEU A 209 4.52 -0.19 20.25
N ASN A 210 4.95 -1.46 20.41
CA ASN A 210 5.29 -2.08 21.72
C ASN A 210 6.65 -1.67 22.27
N LYS A 211 7.69 -1.46 21.43
CA LYS A 211 8.91 -0.76 21.89
C LYS A 211 8.73 0.75 21.90
N GLY A 212 7.55 1.23 21.54
CA GLY A 212 7.20 2.64 21.49
C GLY A 212 8.13 3.45 20.60
N VAL A 213 8.08 3.27 19.28
CA VAL A 213 9.05 3.88 18.36
C VAL A 213 8.42 4.41 17.07
N PHE A 214 7.14 4.15 16.80
CA PHE A 214 6.43 4.79 15.67
C PHE A 214 6.16 6.25 16.00
N LEU A 215 5.81 6.46 17.27
CA LEU A 215 5.24 7.69 17.81
C LEU A 215 5.68 7.89 19.26
N SER A 216 5.89 6.81 20.01
CA SER A 216 6.55 6.84 21.32
C SER A 216 8.06 6.87 21.26
N SER A 217 8.71 7.18 20.12
CA SER A 217 10.13 7.42 20.24
C SER A 217 10.25 8.53 21.27
N PRO A 218 10.84 8.25 22.45
CA PRO A 218 11.13 9.33 23.34
C PRO A 218 11.97 10.33 22.57
N ASP A 219 12.63 10.00 21.46
CA ASP A 219 13.32 10.94 20.61
C ASP A 219 12.43 11.98 19.91
N TYR A 220 11.21 11.72 19.39
CA TYR A 220 10.44 12.81 18.74
C TYR A 220 9.87 13.79 19.76
N GLU A 221 9.27 13.26 20.85
CA GLU A 221 8.84 14.11 21.96
C GLU A 221 10.04 14.73 22.69
N ARG A 222 11.17 14.02 22.86
CA ARG A 222 12.43 14.60 23.37
C ARG A 222 12.98 15.64 22.43
N PHE A 223 12.90 15.49 21.11
CA PHE A 223 13.37 16.54 20.20
C PHE A 223 12.56 17.81 20.44
N ILE A 224 11.25 17.69 20.69
CA ILE A 224 10.41 18.83 21.09
C ILE A 224 10.82 19.36 22.48
N GLU A 225 11.00 18.49 23.47
CA GLU A 225 11.43 18.86 24.83
C GLU A 225 12.86 19.45 24.88
N GLU A 226 13.73 19.06 23.94
CA GLU A 226 15.09 19.56 23.69
C GLU A 226 15.08 20.86 22.85
N GLY A 227 13.90 21.37 22.48
CA GLY A 227 13.71 22.68 21.85
C GLY A 227 13.61 22.69 20.32
N ALA A 228 13.43 21.55 19.66
CA ALA A 228 13.17 21.51 18.22
C ALA A 228 11.74 22.00 17.91
N ALA A 229 11.62 22.94 16.99
CA ALA A 229 10.34 23.44 16.49
C ALA A 229 9.69 22.40 15.55
N LEU A 230 8.97 21.44 16.13
CA LEU A 230 8.26 20.38 15.38
C LEU A 230 6.74 20.51 15.55
N PRO A 231 5.95 20.26 14.49
CA PRO A 231 4.50 20.32 14.57
C PRO A 231 3.93 19.14 15.38
N ALA A 232 2.73 19.32 15.92
CA ALA A 232 1.95 18.18 16.41
C ALA A 232 1.63 17.21 15.24
N LEU A 233 1.57 15.91 15.53
CA LEU A 233 1.33 14.88 14.54
C LEU A 233 -0.04 14.24 14.74
N VAL A 234 -0.79 14.07 13.66
CA VAL A 234 -1.99 13.23 13.62
C VAL A 234 -1.70 12.03 12.74
N CYS A 235 -1.66 10.85 13.33
CA CYS A 235 -1.42 9.60 12.64
C CYS A 235 -2.72 8.83 12.43
N VAL A 236 -3.06 8.62 11.17
CA VAL A 236 -4.19 7.81 10.74
C VAL A 236 -3.69 6.42 10.34
N ILE A 237 -4.17 5.40 11.03
CA ILE A 237 -3.83 4.01 10.74
C ILE A 237 -5.08 3.29 10.22
N THR A 238 -5.12 3.02 8.92
CA THR A 238 -6.25 2.38 8.25
C THR A 238 -6.09 0.86 8.14
N GLY A 239 -7.20 0.17 7.89
CA GLY A 239 -7.24 -1.26 7.59
C GLY A 239 -8.02 -2.09 8.61
N LYS A 240 -8.13 -3.39 8.32
CA LYS A 240 -8.96 -4.35 9.07
C LYS A 240 -8.20 -5.64 9.31
N GLY A 241 -8.31 -6.17 10.52
CA GLY A 241 -7.80 -7.49 10.85
C GLY A 241 -8.10 -7.89 12.30
N PRO A 242 -7.81 -9.15 12.65
CA PRO A 242 -8.26 -9.77 13.90
C PRO A 242 -7.63 -9.15 15.15
N LEU A 243 -6.46 -8.51 15.03
CA LEU A 243 -5.76 -7.93 16.18
C LEU A 243 -6.04 -6.43 16.36
N LYS A 244 -6.93 -5.82 15.54
CA LYS A 244 -7.20 -4.37 15.59
C LYS A 244 -7.59 -3.90 17.00
N ASP A 245 -8.50 -4.62 17.66
CA ASP A 245 -9.00 -4.23 18.98
C ASP A 245 -7.93 -4.36 20.07
N TYR A 246 -7.12 -5.42 20.00
CA TYR A 246 -5.96 -5.59 20.89
C TYR A 246 -5.00 -4.38 20.79
N TYR A 247 -4.72 -3.92 19.58
CA TYR A 247 -3.83 -2.78 19.36
C TYR A 247 -4.45 -1.44 19.73
N ASN A 248 -5.74 -1.24 19.46
CA ASN A 248 -6.44 -0.06 19.95
C ASN A 248 -6.34 0.05 21.48
N GLY A 249 -6.43 -1.06 22.21
CA GLY A 249 -6.22 -1.09 23.66
C GLY A 249 -4.80 -0.76 24.11
N LEU A 250 -3.77 -1.03 23.28
CA LEU A 250 -2.39 -0.59 23.57
C LEU A 250 -2.20 0.90 23.25
N ILE A 251 -2.74 1.37 22.14
CA ILE A 251 -2.69 2.78 21.72
C ILE A 251 -3.35 3.68 22.77
N GLN A 252 -4.47 3.28 23.35
CA GLN A 252 -5.13 4.04 24.42
C GLN A 252 -4.30 4.18 25.70
N LYS A 253 -3.36 3.26 25.94
CA LYS A 253 -2.43 3.33 27.10
C LYS A 253 -1.24 4.23 26.82
N LEU A 254 -0.98 4.58 25.56
CA LEU A 254 0.08 5.48 25.16
C LEU A 254 -0.43 6.92 25.24
N HIS A 255 -0.02 7.65 26.28
CA HIS A 255 -0.36 9.06 26.45
C HIS A 255 0.74 9.94 25.83
N PHE A 256 0.51 10.40 24.60
CA PHE A 256 1.38 11.37 23.93
C PHE A 256 0.89 12.80 24.13
N LYS A 257 1.82 13.75 24.24
CA LYS A 257 1.48 15.19 24.32
C LYS A 257 1.32 15.79 22.94
N HIS A 258 2.16 15.40 21.98
CA HIS A 258 2.24 16.03 20.67
C HIS A 258 1.71 15.16 19.53
N ILE A 259 1.26 13.94 19.82
CA ILE A 259 0.88 12.96 18.83
C ILE A 259 -0.53 12.42 19.12
N GLN A 260 -1.36 12.35 18.09
CA GLN A 260 -2.69 11.76 18.18
C GLN A 260 -2.82 10.63 17.16
N ILE A 261 -3.29 9.47 17.61
CA ILE A 261 -3.48 8.29 16.75
C ILE A 261 -4.96 8.03 16.61
N CYS A 262 -5.42 7.80 15.38
CA CYS A 262 -6.78 7.34 15.13
C CYS A 262 -6.79 6.20 14.11
N THR A 263 -7.77 5.30 14.25
CA THR A 263 -7.95 4.13 13.38
C THR A 263 -9.30 4.14 12.67
N PRO A 264 -9.59 5.19 11.87
CA PRO A 264 -10.91 5.42 11.31
C PRO A 264 -11.32 4.32 10.35
N TRP A 265 -12.63 4.08 10.29
CA TRP A 265 -13.23 3.35 9.19
C TRP A 265 -13.44 4.35 8.04
N LEU A 266 -12.99 3.98 6.85
CA LEU A 266 -13.11 4.82 5.65
C LEU A 266 -13.91 4.06 4.60
N GLU A 267 -14.81 4.77 3.94
CA GLU A 267 -15.46 4.28 2.74
C GLU A 267 -14.45 4.22 1.59
N ALA A 268 -14.73 3.39 0.58
CA ALA A 268 -13.81 3.19 -0.55
C ALA A 268 -13.51 4.51 -1.30
N GLU A 269 -14.46 5.44 -1.31
CA GLU A 269 -14.33 6.78 -1.93
C GLU A 269 -13.52 7.76 -1.08
N ASP A 270 -13.58 7.63 0.26
CA ASP A 270 -12.87 8.51 1.20
C ASP A 270 -11.37 8.16 1.29
N TYR A 271 -10.99 6.92 1.00
CA TYR A 271 -9.60 6.47 1.12
C TYR A 271 -8.63 7.21 0.18
N PRO A 272 -8.88 7.30 -1.15
CA PRO A 272 -8.06 8.11 -2.05
C PRO A 272 -8.00 9.58 -1.65
N LEU A 273 -9.12 10.14 -1.18
CA LEU A 273 -9.20 11.52 -0.71
C LEU A 273 -8.32 11.76 0.51
N LEU A 274 -8.32 10.83 1.47
CA LEU A 274 -7.46 10.93 2.65
C LEU A 274 -5.99 10.80 2.28
N LEU A 275 -5.63 9.87 1.39
CA LEU A 275 -4.25 9.73 0.90
C LEU A 275 -3.76 11.02 0.23
N GLY A 276 -4.60 11.64 -0.63
CA GLY A 276 -4.26 12.91 -1.29
C GLY A 276 -4.30 14.14 -0.38
N SER A 277 -4.85 14.00 0.84
CA SER A 277 -4.88 15.05 1.85
C SER A 277 -3.76 14.94 2.88
N ALA A 278 -3.07 13.80 2.96
CA ALA A 278 -1.99 13.57 3.90
C ALA A 278 -0.69 14.30 3.52
N ASP A 279 0.18 14.49 4.50
CA ASP A 279 1.50 15.10 4.32
C ASP A 279 2.59 14.05 4.08
N LEU A 280 2.51 12.91 4.78
CA LEU A 280 3.45 11.80 4.64
C LEU A 280 2.77 10.44 4.81
N GLY A 281 3.04 9.52 3.87
CA GLY A 281 2.67 8.12 3.98
C GLY A 281 3.75 7.32 4.70
N VAL A 282 3.37 6.34 5.51
CA VAL A 282 4.32 5.41 6.13
C VAL A 282 3.92 3.97 5.83
N CYS A 283 4.79 3.26 5.11
CA CYS A 283 4.56 1.88 4.70
C CYS A 283 5.48 0.92 5.47
N LEU A 284 4.87 0.09 6.32
CA LEU A 284 5.55 -0.97 7.07
C LEU A 284 5.43 -2.35 6.42
N HIS A 285 4.82 -2.43 5.24
CA HIS A 285 4.61 -3.68 4.54
C HIS A 285 5.95 -4.19 3.99
N LYS A 286 6.30 -5.42 4.39
CA LYS A 286 7.35 -6.21 3.74
C LYS A 286 6.70 -7.32 2.93
N SER A 287 7.10 -7.41 1.67
CA SER A 287 6.72 -8.51 0.80
C SER A 287 7.07 -9.87 1.43
N SER A 288 6.18 -10.85 1.32
CA SER A 288 6.42 -12.21 1.81
C SER A 288 7.48 -12.95 1.00
N SER A 289 7.58 -12.63 -0.29
CA SER A 289 8.56 -13.19 -1.22
C SER A 289 9.87 -12.39 -1.24
N GLY A 290 9.84 -11.14 -0.80
CA GLY A 290 10.88 -10.12 -1.02
C GLY A 290 10.85 -9.48 -2.40
N LEU A 291 9.96 -9.92 -3.29
CA LEU A 291 9.99 -9.64 -4.73
C LEU A 291 8.75 -8.90 -5.24
N ASP A 292 7.68 -8.82 -4.45
CA ASP A 292 6.46 -8.06 -4.80
C ASP A 292 6.49 -6.62 -4.28
N LEU A 293 5.93 -5.69 -5.07
CA LEU A 293 5.86 -4.28 -4.67
C LEU A 293 4.71 -4.04 -3.69
N PRO A 294 4.87 -3.07 -2.77
CA PRO A 294 3.82 -2.76 -1.82
C PRO A 294 2.76 -1.88 -2.51
N MET A 295 1.63 -2.47 -2.88
CA MET A 295 0.50 -1.76 -3.52
C MET A 295 0.07 -0.49 -2.77
N LYS A 296 0.18 -0.50 -1.43
CA LYS A 296 -0.08 0.69 -0.59
C LYS A 296 0.77 1.90 -0.98
N VAL A 297 2.04 1.69 -1.34
CA VAL A 297 2.94 2.77 -1.77
C VAL A 297 2.59 3.22 -3.18
N VAL A 298 2.17 2.29 -4.04
CA VAL A 298 1.65 2.60 -5.39
C VAL A 298 0.45 3.55 -5.28
N ASP A 299 -0.52 3.24 -4.41
CA ASP A 299 -1.68 4.10 -4.15
C ASP A 299 -1.28 5.49 -3.62
N MET A 300 -0.35 5.54 -2.64
CA MET A 300 0.16 6.78 -2.07
C MET A 300 0.83 7.66 -3.14
N PHE A 301 1.67 7.06 -3.99
CA PHE A 301 2.31 7.78 -5.10
C PHE A 301 1.33 8.24 -6.17
N GLY A 302 0.25 7.49 -6.43
CA GLY A 302 -0.86 7.95 -7.26
C GLY A 302 -1.47 9.27 -6.76
N CYS A 303 -1.56 9.43 -5.45
CA CYS A 303 -2.02 10.67 -4.81
C CYS A 303 -0.94 11.75 -4.64
N CYS A 304 0.26 11.59 -5.22
CA CYS A 304 1.42 12.45 -5.00
C CYS A 304 1.84 12.57 -3.52
N LEU A 305 1.56 11.55 -2.72
CA LEU A 305 1.93 11.51 -1.31
C LEU A 305 3.34 10.92 -1.18
N PRO A 306 4.34 11.67 -0.67
CA PRO A 306 5.65 11.09 -0.37
C PRO A 306 5.55 10.02 0.72
N VAL A 307 6.45 9.04 0.68
CA VAL A 307 6.37 7.87 1.57
C VAL A 307 7.69 7.59 2.27
N CYS A 308 7.62 7.26 3.56
CA CYS A 308 8.67 6.53 4.28
C CYS A 308 8.33 5.03 4.26
N ALA A 309 9.17 4.21 3.63
CA ALA A 309 8.93 2.78 3.48
C ALA A 309 10.03 1.93 4.14
N ILE A 310 9.64 0.80 4.73
CA ILE A 310 10.60 -0.10 5.35
C ILE A 310 11.38 -0.91 4.31
N HIS A 311 12.70 -0.97 4.45
CA HIS A 311 13.60 -1.61 3.49
C HIS A 311 13.30 -3.10 3.28
N PHE A 312 13.21 -3.51 2.01
CA PHE A 312 13.31 -4.88 1.51
C PHE A 312 13.84 -4.88 0.07
N GLU A 313 14.18 -6.06 -0.45
CA GLU A 313 15.05 -6.25 -1.62
C GLU A 313 14.59 -5.49 -2.87
N CYS A 314 13.32 -5.62 -3.31
CA CYS A 314 12.83 -4.94 -4.52
C CYS A 314 12.24 -3.54 -4.30
N LEU A 315 12.22 -3.01 -3.06
CA LEU A 315 11.58 -1.72 -2.76
C LEU A 315 12.17 -0.56 -3.56
N HIS A 316 13.47 -0.60 -3.85
CA HIS A 316 14.20 0.44 -4.58
C HIS A 316 13.71 0.66 -6.01
N GLU A 317 12.98 -0.30 -6.59
CA GLU A 317 12.34 -0.16 -7.90
C GLU A 317 11.17 0.82 -7.86
N LEU A 318 10.52 0.97 -6.69
CA LEU A 318 9.39 1.87 -6.49
C LEU A 318 9.80 3.13 -5.73
N VAL A 319 10.41 2.97 -4.56
CA VAL A 319 10.83 4.09 -3.69
C VAL A 319 12.31 4.39 -3.92
N LYS A 320 12.59 5.57 -4.46
CA LYS A 320 13.93 6.11 -4.64
C LYS A 320 14.27 7.03 -3.49
N HIS A 321 15.21 6.59 -2.65
CA HIS A 321 15.62 7.29 -1.44
C HIS A 321 16.09 8.72 -1.75
N ASN A 322 15.58 9.71 -1.03
CA ASN A 322 15.81 11.16 -1.24
C ASN A 322 15.29 11.74 -2.56
N GLU A 323 14.54 10.98 -3.37
CA GLU A 323 13.89 11.52 -4.57
C GLU A 323 12.37 11.60 -4.39
N ASN A 324 11.70 10.47 -4.16
CA ASN A 324 10.24 10.39 -4.03
C ASN A 324 9.78 9.97 -2.63
N GLY A 325 10.72 9.65 -1.75
CA GLY A 325 10.47 9.18 -0.40
C GLY A 325 11.74 8.84 0.33
N LEU A 326 11.58 8.25 1.51
CA LEU A 326 12.69 7.75 2.34
C LEU A 326 12.52 6.27 2.61
N ILE A 327 13.65 5.62 2.82
CA ILE A 327 13.71 4.19 3.12
C ILE A 327 14.35 4.08 4.49
N PHE A 328 13.77 3.26 5.36
CA PHE A 328 14.32 3.02 6.70
C PHE A 328 14.38 1.52 7.00
N ARG A 329 15.29 1.13 7.88
CA ARG A 329 15.48 -0.27 8.31
C ARG A 329 14.93 -0.51 9.69
N ASP A 330 15.04 0.51 10.54
CA ASP A 330 14.60 0.48 11.91
C ASP A 330 13.83 1.75 12.28
N SER A 331 13.31 1.73 13.49
CA SER A 331 12.47 2.79 14.00
C SER A 331 13.22 4.04 14.46
N GLN A 332 14.51 3.92 14.80
CA GLN A 332 15.34 5.09 15.11
C GLN A 332 15.62 5.90 13.84
N GLU A 333 15.90 5.21 12.74
CA GLU A 333 16.05 5.81 11.43
C GLU A 333 14.76 6.50 10.99
N LEU A 334 13.60 5.84 11.17
CA LEU A 334 12.31 6.47 10.90
C LEU A 334 12.10 7.75 11.72
N ALA A 335 12.38 7.74 13.03
CA ALA A 335 12.22 8.92 13.89
C ALA A 335 13.11 10.09 13.44
N LYS A 336 14.38 9.82 13.07
CA LYS A 336 15.30 10.83 12.51
C LYS A 336 14.79 11.37 11.17
N GLN A 337 14.24 10.50 10.33
CA GLN A 337 13.65 10.89 9.04
C GLN A 337 12.41 11.78 9.25
N LEU A 338 11.53 11.44 10.19
CA LEU A 338 10.38 12.28 10.56
C LEU A 338 10.82 13.66 11.06
N LYS A 339 11.81 13.73 11.95
CA LYS A 339 12.40 15.01 12.41
C LYS A 339 12.87 15.83 11.20
N MET A 340 13.65 15.22 10.32
CA MET A 340 14.20 15.89 9.13
C MET A 340 13.12 16.42 8.18
N LEU A 341 12.02 15.67 8.02
CA LEU A 341 10.93 16.04 7.12
C LEU A 341 10.03 17.15 7.70
N PHE A 342 9.87 17.20 9.03
CA PHE A 342 8.94 18.11 9.71
C PHE A 342 9.59 19.32 10.39
N LEU A 343 10.93 19.43 10.44
CA LEU A 343 11.66 20.57 11.02
C LEU A 343 11.20 21.93 10.47
N ASP A 344 10.97 22.01 9.16
CA ASP A 344 10.55 23.26 8.50
C ASP A 344 9.05 23.30 8.18
N PHE A 345 8.24 22.42 8.78
CA PHE A 345 6.82 22.34 8.42
C PHE A 345 6.03 23.52 9.01
N PRO A 346 5.10 24.16 8.26
CA PRO A 346 4.62 23.83 6.91
C PRO A 346 5.24 24.73 5.81
N SER A 347 6.56 24.75 5.66
CA SER A 347 7.27 25.49 4.60
C SER A 347 7.09 24.84 3.23
N LEU A 348 6.98 25.70 2.20
CA LEU A 348 6.95 25.31 0.79
C LEU A 348 8.33 24.90 0.26
N GLU A 349 9.41 25.24 0.97
CA GLU A 349 10.79 24.88 0.59
C GLU A 349 11.28 23.58 1.26
N GLY A 350 10.41 22.94 2.06
CA GLY A 350 10.74 21.72 2.79
C GLY A 350 10.91 20.50 1.88
N LYS A 351 11.66 19.50 2.37
CA LYS A 351 11.91 18.24 1.65
C LYS A 351 10.62 17.50 1.24
N LEU A 352 9.57 17.58 2.04
CA LEU A 352 8.27 16.98 1.74
C LEU A 352 7.67 17.54 0.44
N GLN A 353 7.75 18.85 0.24
CA GLN A 353 7.22 19.51 -0.93
C GLN A 353 8.06 19.16 -2.18
N ARG A 354 9.39 19.11 -2.04
CA ARG A 354 10.28 18.62 -3.10
C ARG A 354 9.97 17.18 -3.53
N PHE A 355 9.71 16.27 -2.59
CA PHE A 355 9.33 14.90 -2.94
C PHE A 355 7.99 14.84 -3.66
N ARG A 356 7.02 15.67 -3.25
CA ARG A 356 5.73 15.81 -3.93
C ARG A 356 5.90 16.34 -5.35
N GLU A 357 6.77 17.32 -5.57
CA GLU A 357 7.10 17.85 -6.89
C GLU A 357 7.76 16.80 -7.78
N ASN A 358 8.76 16.08 -7.25
CA ASN A 358 9.38 14.96 -7.96
C ASN A 358 8.36 13.89 -8.36
N LEU A 359 7.38 13.59 -7.50
CA LEU A 359 6.29 12.66 -7.82
C LEU A 359 5.41 13.20 -8.96
N ARG A 360 5.05 14.48 -8.94
CA ARG A 360 4.27 15.12 -10.01
C ARG A 360 5.04 15.16 -11.34
N GLU A 361 6.33 15.46 -11.30
CA GLU A 361 7.21 15.55 -12.47
C GLU A 361 7.53 14.18 -13.06
N SER A 362 7.67 13.16 -12.20
CA SER A 362 8.01 11.80 -12.62
C SER A 362 6.98 11.18 -13.57
N ARG A 363 5.81 11.83 -13.78
CA ARG A 363 4.74 11.50 -14.74
C ARG A 363 4.72 10.01 -15.05
N GLN A 364 4.52 9.20 -14.01
CA GLN A 364 4.51 7.76 -14.17
C GLN A 364 3.46 7.40 -15.21
N LEU A 365 3.84 6.57 -16.18
CA LEU A 365 2.91 6.06 -17.18
C LEU A 365 1.70 5.46 -16.45
N ARG A 366 0.50 5.84 -16.90
CA ARG A 366 -0.73 5.27 -16.35
C ARG A 366 -0.79 3.79 -16.69
N TRP A 367 -1.59 3.03 -15.93
CA TRP A 367 -1.78 1.60 -16.16
C TRP A 367 -2.09 1.27 -17.64
N GLU A 368 -3.07 1.97 -18.23
CA GLU A 368 -3.46 1.78 -19.65
C GLU A 368 -2.28 1.99 -20.60
N GLN A 369 -1.49 3.05 -20.40
CA GLN A 369 -0.33 3.33 -21.26
C GLN A 369 0.78 2.29 -21.09
N SER A 370 1.00 1.82 -19.86
CA SER A 370 1.98 0.76 -19.59
C SER A 370 1.54 -0.57 -20.21
N TRP A 371 0.24 -0.86 -20.17
CA TRP A 371 -0.37 -2.03 -20.79
C TRP A 371 -0.19 -2.00 -22.31
N ASP A 372 -0.54 -0.89 -22.95
CA ASP A 372 -0.43 -0.71 -24.39
C ASP A 372 1.03 -0.80 -24.89
N GLN A 373 2.00 -0.36 -24.08
CA GLN A 373 3.42 -0.43 -24.46
C GLN A 373 4.03 -1.81 -24.24
N THR A 374 3.57 -2.57 -23.24
CA THR A 374 4.25 -3.79 -22.80
C THR A 374 3.50 -5.06 -23.14
N VAL A 375 2.17 -5.06 -22.96
CA VAL A 375 1.34 -6.26 -23.15
C VAL A 375 0.77 -6.32 -24.55
N LEU A 376 0.31 -5.19 -25.11
CA LEU A 376 -0.27 -5.17 -26.45
C LEU A 376 0.67 -5.73 -27.54
N PRO A 377 1.99 -5.46 -27.54
CA PRO A 377 2.90 -6.05 -28.52
C PRO A 377 3.04 -7.58 -28.39
N LEU A 378 2.81 -8.15 -27.20
CA LEU A 378 2.83 -9.59 -26.97
C LEU A 378 1.57 -10.28 -27.51
N LEU A 379 0.47 -9.53 -27.60
CA LEU A 379 -0.81 -10.01 -28.14
C LEU A 379 -0.91 -9.83 -29.67
N GLY A 380 -0.13 -8.93 -30.26
CA GLY A 380 -0.18 -8.64 -31.71
C GLY A 380 0.65 -9.55 -32.60
N SER A 381 1.48 -10.44 -32.04
CA SER A 381 2.50 -11.18 -32.81
C SER A 381 2.03 -12.52 -33.40
N ARG A 382 0.74 -12.69 -33.69
CA ARG A 382 0.22 -13.85 -34.44
C ARG A 382 -0.38 -13.37 -35.76
N ASP A 383 0.46 -13.41 -36.80
CA ASP A 383 0.01 -13.59 -38.19
C ASP A 383 -0.22 -15.08 -38.47
#